data_AF-K2N114-F1
#
_entry.id   AF-K2N114-F1
#
_cell.length_a   1.000
_cell.length_b   1.000
_cell.length_c   1.000
_cell.angle_alpha   90.00
_cell.angle_beta   90.00
_cell.angle_gamma   90.00
#
_symmetry.space_group_name_H-M   'P 1'
#
loop_
_entity.id
_entity.type
_entity.pdbx_description
1 polymer ?
#
loop_
_entity_poly.entity_id
_entity_poly.type
_entity_poly.pdbx_seq_one_letter_code
_entity_poly.pdbx_strand_id
1 'polypeptide(L)'
;MKTVQILLAGLAALSVSGCVSAGNVDKTVELSVGQTRHLTAYRAEGCGGTPPSFAALAPRLPKSKVVRYSDGGPSSRNSRQCGKRVPTRAINATGIAKGEEVNRYQDTIRIVVR
;
A
#
# COMPACT_ATOMS: atom_id res chain seq x y z
N MET A 1 -51.43 23.06 -40.11
CA MET A 1 -50.08 23.48 -39.69
C MET A 1 -49.97 23.35 -38.18
N LYS A 2 -48.99 22.58 -37.70
CA LYS A 2 -48.27 22.63 -36.39
C LYS A 2 -48.03 21.22 -35.85
N THR A 3 -46.90 20.67 -36.28
CA THR A 3 -46.24 19.48 -35.76
C THR A 3 -45.72 19.73 -34.34
N VAL A 4 -46.06 18.85 -33.41
CA VAL A 4 -45.60 18.85 -32.01
C VAL A 4 -44.24 18.14 -31.95
N GLN A 5 -43.20 18.85 -31.53
CA GLN A 5 -41.87 18.28 -31.28
C GLN A 5 -41.82 17.73 -29.85
N ILE A 6 -41.66 16.41 -29.72
CA ILE A 6 -41.33 15.73 -28.46
C ILE A 6 -39.80 15.77 -28.32
N LEU A 7 -39.32 16.60 -27.40
CA LEU A 7 -37.90 16.64 -27.01
C LEU A 7 -37.63 15.51 -26.02
N LEU A 8 -36.97 14.45 -26.50
CA LEU A 8 -36.35 13.42 -25.66
C LEU A 8 -35.15 14.06 -24.92
N ALA A 9 -35.25 14.15 -23.59
CA ALA A 9 -34.11 14.45 -22.73
C ALA A 9 -33.23 13.20 -22.57
N GLY A 10 -32.11 13.15 -23.28
CA GLY A 10 -31.08 12.13 -23.11
C GLY A 10 -30.28 12.35 -21.83
N LEU A 11 -30.39 11.42 -20.88
CA LEU A 11 -29.54 11.35 -19.69
C LEU A 11 -28.13 10.90 -20.11
N ALA A 12 -27.16 11.81 -20.14
CA ALA A 12 -25.75 11.47 -20.36
C ALA A 12 -25.16 10.90 -19.06
N ALA A 13 -24.91 9.59 -19.03
CA ALA A 13 -24.15 8.94 -17.98
C ALA A 13 -22.65 9.26 -18.13
N LEU A 14 -22.11 10.13 -17.27
CA LEU A 14 -20.66 10.30 -17.15
C LEU A 14 -20.08 9.12 -16.37
N SER A 15 -19.62 8.11 -17.10
CA SER A 15 -18.71 7.10 -16.56
C SER A 15 -17.35 7.74 -16.30
N VAL A 16 -17.09 8.11 -15.05
CA VAL A 16 -15.75 8.50 -14.59
C VAL A 16 -14.87 7.25 -14.57
N SER A 17 -14.23 6.96 -15.69
CA SER A 17 -13.12 6.01 -15.74
C SER A 17 -11.96 6.58 -14.93
N GLY A 18 -11.87 6.20 -13.66
CA GLY A 18 -10.69 6.48 -12.85
C GLY A 18 -9.48 5.81 -13.47
N CYS A 19 -8.55 6.59 -14.01
CA CYS A 19 -7.26 6.11 -14.47
C CYS A 19 -6.48 5.56 -13.27
N VAL A 20 -6.52 4.24 -13.07
CA VAL A 20 -5.55 3.57 -12.21
C VAL A 20 -4.21 3.59 -12.95
N SER A 21 -3.40 4.62 -12.70
CA SER A 21 -1.99 4.58 -13.09
C SER A 21 -1.38 3.35 -12.43
N ALA A 22 -0.89 2.41 -13.24
CA ALA A 22 0.02 1.37 -12.78
C ALA A 22 1.26 2.07 -12.22
N GLY A 23 1.25 2.36 -10.92
CA GLY A 23 2.35 3.03 -10.24
C GLY A 23 3.61 2.19 -10.36
N ASN A 24 4.75 2.86 -10.58
CA ASN A 24 6.06 2.21 -10.54
C ASN A 24 6.19 1.44 -9.22
N VAL A 25 6.36 0.12 -9.31
CA VAL A 25 6.56 -0.76 -8.15
C VAL A 25 8.03 -0.67 -7.76
N ASP A 26 8.29 -0.21 -6.54
CA ASP A 26 9.67 -0.08 -6.01
C ASP A 26 10.26 -1.44 -5.65
N LYS A 27 9.42 -2.40 -5.19
CA LYS A 27 9.82 -3.77 -4.91
C LYS A 27 8.66 -4.76 -4.93
N THR A 28 8.98 -6.02 -5.20
CA THR A 28 8.04 -7.15 -5.13
C THR A 28 8.41 -8.05 -3.95
N VAL A 29 7.41 -8.43 -3.15
CA VAL A 29 7.54 -9.42 -2.07
C VAL A 29 6.67 -10.62 -2.42
N GLU A 30 7.32 -11.75 -2.69
CA GLU A 30 6.66 -13.02 -2.94
C GLU A 30 6.65 -13.88 -1.67
N LEU A 31 5.52 -14.54 -1.40
CA LEU A 31 5.33 -15.42 -0.27
C LEU A 31 4.30 -16.51 -0.58
N SER A 32 4.35 -17.62 0.14
CA SER A 32 3.28 -18.63 0.14
C SER A 32 2.23 -18.31 1.20
N VAL A 33 1.02 -18.89 1.09
CA VAL A 33 0.07 -18.90 2.21
C VAL A 33 0.71 -19.50 3.46
N GLY A 34 0.58 -18.81 4.60
CA GLY A 34 1.21 -19.15 5.89
C GLY A 34 2.65 -18.64 6.07
N GLN A 35 3.34 -18.28 4.98
CA GLN A 35 4.71 -17.77 5.07
C GLN A 35 4.71 -16.32 5.59
N THR A 36 5.62 -16.03 6.52
CA THR A 36 5.87 -14.68 7.01
C THR A 36 7.18 -14.14 6.45
N ARG A 37 7.18 -12.91 5.93
CA ARG A 37 8.38 -12.22 5.44
C ARG A 37 8.42 -10.77 5.89
N HIS A 38 9.62 -10.18 5.91
CA HIS A 38 9.79 -8.75 6.04
C HIS A 38 9.17 -8.02 4.84
N LEU A 39 8.29 -7.06 5.10
CA LEU A 39 7.61 -6.28 4.07
C LEU A 39 8.27 -4.92 3.89
N THR A 40 8.39 -4.15 4.97
CA THR A 40 8.94 -2.79 4.94
C THR A 40 9.34 -2.33 6.33
N ALA A 41 9.96 -1.16 6.44
CA ALA A 41 10.33 -0.56 7.72
C ALA A 41 10.01 0.94 7.74
N TYR A 42 9.35 1.39 8.81
CA TYR A 42 8.99 2.78 9.01
C TYR A 42 9.97 3.49 9.94
N ARG A 43 10.54 4.59 9.46
CA ARG A 43 11.32 5.52 10.28
C ARG A 43 10.41 6.53 10.98
N ALA A 44 10.94 7.19 12.01
CA ALA A 44 10.35 8.43 12.50
C ALA A 44 10.43 9.53 11.43
N GLU A 45 9.58 10.57 11.53
CA GLU A 45 9.60 11.71 10.60
C GLU A 45 10.97 12.41 10.60
N GLY A 46 11.62 12.51 11.77
CA GLY A 46 12.98 13.03 11.93
C GLY A 46 14.09 11.97 11.78
N CYS A 47 15.29 12.42 11.40
CA CYS A 47 16.45 11.57 11.10
C CYS A 47 17.20 10.96 12.30
N GLY A 48 16.68 11.15 13.52
CA GLY A 48 17.22 10.56 14.76
C GLY A 48 16.17 10.27 15.82
N GLY A 49 14.88 10.35 15.45
CA GLY A 49 13.79 10.12 16.37
C GLY A 49 13.54 8.64 16.65
N THR A 50 12.85 8.36 17.75
CA THR A 50 12.36 7.02 18.08
C THR A 50 11.40 6.53 16.99
N PRO A 51 11.59 5.35 16.40
CA PRO A 51 10.66 4.81 15.42
C PRO A 51 9.26 4.62 16.00
N PRO A 52 8.20 4.80 15.19
CA PRO A 52 6.84 4.56 15.65
C PRO A 52 6.66 3.12 16.12
N SER A 53 5.80 2.92 17.13
CA SER A 53 5.39 1.57 17.53
C SER A 53 4.57 0.90 16.44
N PHE A 54 4.50 -0.44 16.44
CA PHE A 54 3.61 -1.15 15.54
C PHE A 54 2.15 -0.74 15.74
N ALA A 55 1.71 -0.53 16.99
CA ALA A 55 0.37 -0.07 17.30
C ALA A 55 0.04 1.28 16.65
N ALA A 56 1.00 2.20 16.56
CA ALA A 56 0.83 3.48 15.88
C ALA A 56 0.85 3.35 14.34
N LEU A 57 1.48 2.31 13.80
CA LEU A 57 1.55 2.05 12.36
C LEU A 57 0.35 1.26 11.83
N ALA A 58 -0.16 0.29 12.59
CA ALA A 58 -1.18 -0.66 12.13
C ALA A 58 -2.42 0.00 11.51
N PRO A 59 -3.00 1.09 12.08
CA PRO A 59 -4.14 1.79 11.47
C PRO A 59 -3.82 2.50 10.15
N ARG A 60 -2.54 2.78 9.89
CA ARG A 60 -2.05 3.48 8.69
C ARG A 60 -1.63 2.52 7.58
N LEU A 61 -1.53 1.22 7.87
CA LEU A 61 -1.20 0.22 6.86
C LEU A 61 -2.40 0.04 5.91
N PRO A 62 -2.14 -0.10 4.59
CA PRO A 62 -3.17 -0.44 3.62
C PRO A 62 -3.95 -1.68 4.05
N LYS A 63 -5.28 -1.68 3.92
CA LYS A 63 -6.05 -2.92 4.13
C LYS A 63 -5.66 -3.93 3.07
N SER A 64 -5.49 -5.19 3.46
CA SER A 64 -5.12 -6.27 2.54
C SER A 64 -6.05 -7.45 2.70
N LYS A 65 -6.39 -8.09 1.57
CA LYS A 65 -7.10 -9.36 1.52
C LYS A 65 -6.15 -10.55 1.44
N VAL A 66 -4.90 -10.33 1.03
CA VAL A 66 -3.92 -11.40 0.78
C VAL A 66 -2.90 -11.57 1.89
N VAL A 67 -2.65 -10.55 2.72
CA VAL A 67 -1.72 -10.63 3.87
C VAL A 67 -2.29 -10.08 5.17
N ARG A 68 -1.76 -10.59 6.28
CA ARG A 68 -1.89 -10.02 7.63
C ARG A 68 -0.57 -9.42 8.07
N TYR A 69 -0.59 -8.22 8.65
CA TYR A 69 0.61 -7.56 9.15
C TYR A 69 0.92 -7.92 10.60
N SER A 70 2.19 -7.90 10.96
CA SER A 70 2.68 -8.05 12.33
C SER A 70 3.89 -7.15 12.60
N ASP A 71 4.18 -6.92 13.89
CA ASP A 71 5.39 -6.21 14.32
C ASP A 71 6.62 -7.05 13.96
N GLY A 72 7.50 -6.50 13.13
CA GLY A 72 8.79 -7.11 12.80
C GLY A 72 9.92 -6.75 13.74
N GLY A 73 9.65 -5.95 14.77
CA GLY A 73 10.60 -5.50 15.77
C GLY A 73 11.36 -4.22 15.41
N PRO A 74 12.23 -3.76 16.32
CA PRO A 74 13.20 -2.72 16.01
C PRO A 74 14.11 -3.15 14.85
N SER A 75 14.40 -2.21 13.96
CA SER A 75 15.25 -2.42 12.79
C SER A 75 16.00 -1.14 12.44
N SER A 76 16.73 -1.13 11.33
CA SER A 76 17.39 0.06 10.81
C SER A 76 17.56 0.00 9.29
N ARG A 77 17.58 1.17 8.63
CA ARG A 77 17.84 1.28 7.19
C ARG A 77 18.68 2.50 6.86
N ASN A 78 19.36 2.46 5.71
CA ASN A 78 19.95 3.66 5.13
C ASN A 78 18.83 4.53 4.54
N SER A 79 18.70 5.76 5.03
CA SER A 79 17.71 6.73 4.55
C SER A 79 18.41 7.74 3.65
N ARG A 80 18.00 7.80 2.37
CA ARG A 80 18.52 8.80 1.42
C ARG A 80 18.23 10.22 1.91
N GLN A 81 17.02 10.46 2.41
CA GLN A 81 16.61 11.75 2.96
C GLN A 81 17.47 12.19 4.17
N CYS A 82 17.96 11.24 4.95
CA CYS A 82 18.77 11.55 6.13
C CYS A 82 20.27 11.45 5.89
N GLY A 83 20.71 10.96 4.72
CA GLY A 83 22.11 10.70 4.41
C GLY A 83 22.80 9.66 5.32
N LYS A 84 22.05 8.94 6.17
CA LYS A 84 22.62 8.03 7.19
C LYS A 84 21.73 6.84 7.49
N ARG A 85 22.29 5.87 8.22
CA ARG A 85 21.54 4.77 8.81
C ARG A 85 20.66 5.29 9.96
N VAL A 86 19.37 5.02 9.89
CA VAL A 86 18.38 5.47 10.87
C VAL A 86 17.64 4.29 11.49
N PRO A 87 17.23 4.39 12.76
CA PRO A 87 16.39 3.39 13.38
C PRO A 87 15.01 3.37 12.73
N THR A 88 14.40 2.19 12.68
CA THR A 88 13.07 1.96 12.09
C THR A 88 12.30 0.90 12.85
N ARG A 89 10.99 0.82 12.61
CA ARG A 89 10.13 -0.29 13.00
C ARG A 89 9.85 -1.17 11.78
N ALA A 90 10.25 -2.43 11.83
CA ALA A 90 9.96 -3.37 10.76
C ALA A 90 8.49 -3.80 10.80
N ILE A 91 7.92 -4.01 9.62
CA ILE A 91 6.60 -4.59 9.39
C ILE A 91 6.81 -5.89 8.65
N ASN A 92 6.26 -6.97 9.20
CA ASN A 92 6.20 -8.26 8.54
C ASN A 92 4.82 -8.47 7.91
N ALA A 93 4.76 -9.30 6.88
CA ALA A 93 3.54 -9.74 6.25
C ALA A 93 3.48 -11.27 6.23
N THR A 94 2.35 -11.82 6.67
CA THR A 94 2.03 -13.25 6.59
C THR A 94 0.99 -13.46 5.50
N GLY A 95 1.23 -14.38 4.56
CA GLY A 95 0.27 -14.73 3.52
C GLY A 95 -0.95 -15.42 4.11
N ILE A 96 -2.14 -14.93 3.81
CA ILE A 96 -3.41 -15.50 4.31
C ILE A 96 -4.31 -16.01 3.19
N ALA A 97 -4.17 -15.49 1.97
CA ALA A 97 -4.91 -15.94 0.80
C ALA A 97 -4.07 -15.69 -0.46
N LYS A 98 -4.25 -16.55 -1.47
CA LYS A 98 -3.58 -16.37 -2.77
C LYS A 98 -4.07 -15.11 -3.46
N GLY A 99 -3.18 -14.45 -4.16
CA GLY A 99 -3.51 -13.25 -4.95
C GLY A 99 -2.36 -12.26 -5.02
N GLU A 100 -2.65 -11.13 -5.64
CA GLU A 100 -1.69 -10.04 -5.83
C GLU A 100 -2.32 -8.72 -5.42
N GLU A 101 -1.57 -7.90 -4.69
CA GLU A 101 -1.94 -6.54 -4.34
C GLU A 101 -0.75 -5.59 -4.48
N VAL A 102 -0.99 -4.39 -5.00
CA VAL A 102 0.01 -3.32 -5.05
C VAL A 102 -0.47 -2.18 -4.16
N ASN A 103 0.33 -1.83 -3.14
CA ASN A 103 -0.04 -0.81 -2.18
C ASN A 103 1.13 0.15 -1.89
N ARG A 104 0.80 1.40 -1.51
CA ARG A 104 1.78 2.41 -1.09
C ARG A 104 2.05 2.31 0.41
N TYR A 105 3.32 2.13 0.77
CA TYR A 105 3.86 2.18 2.13
C TYR A 105 4.87 3.33 2.22
N GLN A 106 6.05 3.11 2.85
CA GLN A 106 7.23 3.96 2.62
C GLN A 106 7.80 3.79 1.20
N ASP A 107 7.58 2.62 0.59
CA ASP A 107 7.83 2.30 -0.83
C ASP A 107 6.50 1.82 -1.47
N THR A 108 6.36 1.83 -2.79
CA THR A 108 5.27 1.15 -3.51
C THR A 108 5.63 -0.33 -3.65
N ILE A 109 4.84 -1.20 -3.04
CA ILE A 109 5.18 -2.63 -2.92
C ILE A 109 4.11 -3.47 -3.61
N ARG A 110 4.56 -4.37 -4.49
CA ARG A 110 3.74 -5.47 -5.01
C ARG A 110 3.91 -6.68 -4.10
N ILE A 111 2.80 -7.21 -3.61
CA ILE A 111 2.75 -8.39 -2.75
C ILE A 111 2.11 -9.49 -3.57
N VAL A 112 2.81 -10.62 -3.73
CA VAL A 112 2.31 -11.79 -4.46
C VAL A 112 2.27 -12.97 -3.50
N VAL A 113 1.07 -13.51 -3.26
CA VAL A 113 0.85 -14.69 -2.43
C VAL A 113 0.48 -15.87 -3.31
N ARG A 114 1.30 -16.93 -3.30
CA ARG A 114 1.14 -18.14 -4.13
C ARG A 114 0.56 -19.33 -3.37
#